data_AF-A0A9P7HWT2-F1
#
_entry.id   AF-A0A9P7HWT2-F1
#
_cell.length_a   1.000
_cell.length_b   1.000
_cell.length_c   1.000
_cell.angle_alpha   90.00
_cell.angle_beta   90.00
_cell.angle_gamma   90.00
#
_symmetry.space_group_name_H-M   'P 1'
#
loop_
_entity.id
_entity.type
_entity.pdbx_description
1 polymer ?
#
loop_
_entity_poly.entity_id
_entity_poly.type
_entity_poly.pdbx_seq_one_letter_code
_entity_poly.pdbx_strand_id
1 'polypeptide(L)'
;MRIPSIMSLGVGKAAAAWFIEVAATSYKDQGFKFYYADERKEDGSPMYSGANAEGHAQFYVELAEGKEQQVWQQTFVSGQGYKQF
;
A
#
# COMPACT_ATOMS: atom_id res chain seq x y z
N MET A 1 -11.40 9.40 17.37
CA MET A 1 -11.88 9.75 16.01
C MET A 1 -13.07 8.85 15.69
N ARG A 2 -14.16 9.34 15.10
CA ARG A 2 -15.32 8.49 14.72
C ARG A 2 -15.23 8.18 13.23
N ILE A 3 -15.46 6.94 12.81
CA ILE A 3 -15.32 6.53 11.39
C ILE A 3 -16.09 7.46 10.42
N PRO A 4 -17.32 7.91 10.69
CA PRO A 4 -18.02 8.83 9.80
C PRO A 4 -17.29 10.17 9.56
N SER A 5 -16.47 10.65 10.51
CA SER A 5 -15.77 11.93 10.35
C SER A 5 -14.63 11.88 9.32
N ILE A 6 -14.23 10.68 8.88
CA ILE A 6 -13.21 10.46 7.84
C ILE A 6 -13.80 9.76 6.60
N MET A 7 -15.12 9.86 6.40
CA MET A 7 -15.81 9.20 5.28
C MET A 7 -15.22 9.59 3.92
N SER A 8 -15.04 10.89 3.65
CA SER A 8 -14.48 11.36 2.38
C SER A 8 -13.04 10.87 2.16
N LEU A 9 -12.24 10.76 3.22
CA LEU A 9 -10.91 10.18 3.17
C LEU A 9 -10.96 8.69 2.77
N GLY A 10 -11.86 7.91 3.38
CA GLY A 10 -12.05 6.50 3.05
C GLY A 10 -12.50 6.29 1.61
N VAL A 11 -13.49 7.07 1.14
CA VAL A 11 -13.96 7.03 -0.25
C VAL A 11 -12.84 7.35 -1.23
N GLY A 12 -12.07 8.41 -0.99
CA GLY A 12 -10.95 8.78 -1.85
C GLY A 12 -9.85 7.72 -1.89
N LYS A 13 -9.50 7.13 -0.74
CA LYS A 13 -8.53 6.04 -0.65
C LYS A 13 -8.99 4.79 -1.40
N ALA A 14 -10.26 4.40 -1.28
CA ALA A 14 -10.81 3.25 -1.99
C ALA A 14 -10.83 3.46 -3.51
N ALA A 15 -11.22 4.66 -3.97
CA ALA A 15 -11.16 5.00 -5.39
C ALA A 15 -9.73 4.95 -5.95
N ALA A 16 -8.74 5.46 -5.20
CA ALA A 16 -7.34 5.39 -5.58
C ALA A 16 -6.80 3.94 -5.59
N ALA A 17 -7.17 3.12 -4.61
CA ALA A 17 -6.79 1.71 -4.56
C ALA A 17 -7.32 0.96 -5.79
N TRP A 18 -8.58 1.18 -6.16
CA TRP A 18 -9.18 0.62 -7.37
C TRP A 18 -8.45 1.03 -8.64
N PHE A 19 -8.09 2.32 -8.77
CA PHE A 19 -7.30 2.79 -9.91
C PHE A 19 -5.96 2.05 -10.03
N ILE A 20 -5.25 1.86 -8.91
CA ILE A 20 -3.97 1.15 -8.87
C ILE A 20 -4.14 -0.33 -9.22
N GLU A 21 -5.17 -0.99 -8.72
CA GLU A 21 -5.48 -2.39 -9.06
C GLU A 21 -5.71 -2.58 -10.56
N VAL A 22 -6.52 -1.71 -11.17
CA VAL A 22 -6.80 -1.74 -12.61
C VAL A 22 -5.51 -1.51 -13.40
N ALA A 23 -4.67 -0.56 -12.98
CA ALA A 23 -3.40 -0.29 -13.64
C ALA A 23 -2.43 -1.47 -13.52
N ALA A 24 -2.23 -2.00 -12.31
CA ALA A 24 -1.38 -3.17 -12.06
C ALA A 24 -1.80 -4.35 -12.93
N THR A 25 -3.10 -4.61 -13.03
CA THR A 25 -3.64 -5.73 -13.82
C THR A 25 -3.51 -5.51 -15.32
N SER A 26 -3.77 -4.29 -15.80
CA SER A 26 -3.82 -3.98 -17.24
C SER A 26 -2.43 -3.84 -17.88
N TYR A 27 -1.44 -3.42 -17.08
CA TYR A 27 -0.11 -3.06 -17.57
C TYR A 27 1.00 -4.02 -17.11
N LYS A 28 0.68 -5.10 -16.38
CA LYS A 28 1.66 -6.08 -15.86
C LYS A 28 2.64 -6.61 -16.90
N ASP A 29 2.18 -6.83 -18.14
CA ASP A 29 2.99 -7.42 -19.21
C ASP A 29 3.79 -6.35 -20.00
N GLN A 30 3.68 -5.08 -19.61
CA GLN A 30 4.37 -3.94 -20.24
C GLN A 30 5.56 -3.45 -19.41
N GLY A 31 5.92 -4.15 -18.32
CA GLY A 31 7.04 -3.81 -17.45
C GLY A 31 6.78 -2.65 -16.49
N PHE A 32 5.55 -2.14 -16.42
CA PHE A 32 5.16 -1.15 -15.42
C PHE A 32 4.84 -1.83 -14.09
N LYS A 33 5.11 -1.12 -12.99
CA LYS A 33 4.74 -1.56 -11.64
C LYS A 33 3.87 -0.55 -10.93
N PHE A 34 2.76 -1.01 -10.37
CA PHE A 34 1.79 -0.20 -9.65
C PHE A 34 1.53 -0.83 -8.27
N TYR A 35 1.62 0.00 -7.22
CA TYR A 35 1.49 -0.45 -5.84
C TYR A 35 0.64 0.52 -5.03
N TYR A 36 -0.26 -0.02 -4.21
CA TYR A 36 -0.99 0.69 -3.18
C TYR A 36 -0.44 0.24 -1.83
N ALA A 37 0.39 1.07 -1.20
CA ALA A 37 1.02 0.74 0.07
C ALA A 37 0.09 1.12 1.25
N ASP A 38 -0.15 0.17 2.15
CA ASP A 38 -0.92 0.36 3.39
C ASP A 38 -0.07 -0.11 4.58
N GLU A 39 0.45 0.83 5.36
CA GLU A 39 1.19 0.50 6.57
C GLU A 39 0.21 -0.03 7.64
N ARG A 40 0.53 -1.21 8.18
CA ARG A 40 -0.20 -1.87 9.25
C ARG A 40 0.67 -1.99 10.48
N LYS A 41 0.03 -2.14 11.63
CA LYS A 41 0.71 -2.68 12.82
C LYS A 41 0.91 -4.19 12.68
N GLU A 42 1.75 -4.77 13.54
CA GLU A 42 2.04 -6.21 13.51
C GLU A 42 0.79 -7.10 13.64
N ASP A 43 -0.22 -6.62 14.37
CA ASP A 43 -1.52 -7.26 14.58
C ASP A 43 -2.51 -7.05 13.42
N GLY A 44 -2.09 -6.35 12.37
CA GLY A 44 -2.92 -6.04 11.21
C GLY A 44 -3.86 -4.88 11.39
N SER A 45 -3.88 -4.20 12.54
CA SER A 45 -4.69 -3.00 12.72
C SER A 45 -4.17 -1.81 11.91
N PRO A 46 -5.03 -0.84 11.52
CA PRO A 46 -4.62 0.28 10.69
C PRO A 46 -3.59 1.19 11.36
N MET A 47 -2.63 1.68 10.58
CA MET A 47 -1.75 2.77 11.00
C MET A 47 -2.49 4.12 10.88
N TYR A 48 -3.38 4.42 11.83
CA TYR A 48 -4.07 5.72 11.86
C TYR A 48 -3.13 6.90 12.08
N SER A 49 -2.14 6.69 12.94
CA SER A 49 -1.14 7.67 13.34
C SER A 49 0.14 6.92 13.68
N GLY A 50 1.30 7.48 13.30
CA GLY A 50 2.59 6.86 13.59
C GLY A 50 3.23 6.16 12.38
N ALA A 51 2.85 6.54 11.16
CA ALA A 51 3.54 6.08 9.97
C ALA A 51 5.04 6.43 10.05
N ASN A 52 5.90 5.49 9.66
CA ASN A 52 7.34 5.63 9.83
C ASN A 52 8.02 6.01 8.50
N ALA A 53 8.65 7.18 8.45
CA ALA A 53 9.28 7.69 7.23
C ALA A 53 10.40 6.77 6.70
N GLU A 54 11.24 6.21 7.58
CA GLU A 54 12.33 5.31 7.20
C GLU A 54 11.79 3.96 6.73
N GLY A 55 10.79 3.41 7.43
CA GLY A 55 10.10 2.18 7.03
C GLY A 55 9.44 2.30 5.65
N HIS A 56 8.77 3.43 5.38
CA HIS A 56 8.24 3.73 4.05
C HIS A 56 9.34 3.83 3.00
N ALA A 57 10.42 4.57 3.28
CA ALA A 57 11.52 4.73 2.33
C ALA A 57 12.14 3.39 1.94
N GLN A 58 12.43 2.54 2.93
CA GLN A 58 12.98 1.20 2.70
C GLN A 58 12.02 0.34 1.87
N PHE A 59 10.74 0.34 2.22
CA PHE A 59 9.74 -0.48 1.53
C PHE A 59 9.50 -0.03 0.08
N TYR A 60 9.46 1.29 -0.19
CA TYR A 60 9.33 1.78 -1.56
C TYR A 60 10.57 1.48 -2.42
N VAL A 61 11.77 1.51 -1.85
CA VAL A 61 13.00 1.08 -2.54
C VAL A 61 12.91 -0.39 -2.93
N GLU A 62 12.48 -1.26 -2.00
CA GLU A 62 12.27 -2.70 -2.28
C GLU A 62 11.30 -2.91 -3.46
N LEU A 63 10.14 -2.24 -3.45
CA LEU A 63 9.16 -2.32 -4.53
C LEU A 63 9.70 -1.79 -5.87
N ALA A 64 10.49 -0.72 -5.84
CA ALA A 64 11.08 -0.10 -7.02
C ALA A 64 12.18 -0.97 -7.63
N GLU A 65 13.01 -1.62 -6.82
CA GLU A 65 14.11 -2.49 -7.26
C GLU A 65 13.67 -3.92 -7.61
N GLY A 66 12.49 -4.34 -7.14
CA GLY A 66 11.90 -5.64 -7.50
C GLY A 66 11.81 -5.82 -9.02
N LYS A 67 12.18 -7.00 -9.54
CA LYS A 67 12.27 -7.21 -10.99
C LYS A 67 10.92 -7.26 -11.69
N GLU A 68 9.92 -7.76 -10.98
CA GLU A 68 8.57 -8.00 -11.50
C GLU A 68 7.53 -7.32 -10.63
N GLN A 69 6.33 -7.11 -11.19
CA GLN A 69 5.16 -6.71 -10.42
C GLN A 69 4.83 -7.78 -9.37
N GLN A 70 4.76 -7.37 -8.10
CA GLN A 70 4.21 -8.18 -7.01
C GLN A 70 2.71 -7.93 -6.84
N VAL A 71 2.09 -8.42 -5.76
CA VAL A 71 0.70 -8.08 -5.42
C VAL A 71 0.52 -6.55 -5.43
N TRP A 72 -0.53 -6.03 -6.06
CA TRP A 72 -0.70 -4.57 -6.15
C TRP A 72 -0.99 -3.95 -4.78
N GLN A 73 -1.74 -4.66 -3.94
CA GLN A 73 -2.08 -4.27 -2.58
C GLN A 73 -0.93 -4.67 -1.64
N GLN A 74 -0.15 -3.68 -1.23
CA GLN A 74 1.05 -3.88 -0.44
C GLN A 74 0.80 -3.48 1.01
N THR A 75 0.23 -4.40 1.79
CA THR A 75 0.15 -4.26 3.24
C THR A 75 1.50 -4.58 3.85
N PHE A 76 2.07 -3.65 4.62
CA PHE A 76 3.43 -3.82 5.15
C PHE A 76 3.53 -3.34 6.59
N VAL A 77 4.53 -3.87 7.31
CA VAL A 77 4.91 -3.38 8.64
C VAL A 77 6.32 -2.83 8.54
N SER A 78 6.53 -1.60 9.05
CA SER A 78 7.85 -0.96 9.02
C SER A 78 8.92 -1.85 9.66
N GLY A 79 10.03 -2.07 8.94
CA GLY A 79 11.12 -2.96 9.34
C GLY A 79 10.87 -4.46 9.14
N GLN A 80 9.68 -4.87 8.67
CA GLN A 80 9.34 -6.28 8.40
C GLN A 80 8.93 -6.53 6.95
N GLY A 81 8.62 -5.48 6.18
CA GLY A 81 8.23 -5.59 4.78
C GLY A 81 6.78 -6.06 4.63
N TYR A 82 6.49 -6.69 3.48
CA TYR A 82 5.15 -7.12 3.12
C TYR A 82 4.61 -8.22 4.06
N LYS A 83 3.36 -8.06 4.49
CA LYS A 83 2.61 -9.06 5.26
C LYS A 83 1.16 -9.05 4.81
N GLN A 84 0.63 -10.22 4.47
CA GLN A 84 -0.78 -10.37 4.15
C GLN A 84 -1.62 -10.38 5.45
N PHE A 85 -2.72 -9.63 5.44
CA PHE A 85 -3.68 -9.52 6.54
C PHE A 85 -5.10 -9.79 6.05
#